data_AF-A0A9R0W4V0-F1
#
_entry.id   AF-A0A9R0W4V0-F1
#
_cell.length_a   1.000
_cell.length_b   1.000
_cell.length_c   1.000
_cell.angle_alpha   90.00
_cell.angle_beta   90.00
_cell.angle_gamma   90.00
#
_symmetry.space_group_name_H-M   'P 1'
#
loop_
_entity.id
_entity.type
_entity.pdbx_description
1 polymer ?
#
loop_
_entity_poly.entity_id
_entity_poly.type
_entity_poly.pdbx_seq_one_letter_code
_entity_poly.pdbx_strand_id
1 'polypeptide(L)'
;MASLTGPWLVLLVAMGCTLLAAARSNSGNPSAGFEKVVLADGDFQVQSPYNVPESQRFQYRNGVRTFWVHRNDKPFNTATHTNPRSEVKLRGHDYSSGVWQFEGYGYVPEGTSGASVMQIHNQEGAAHSTVLMLHVYDGVMRFYSGAEVEPDIYNRWFRLNVVHDVRASTVAVYVDGKHKFGTSVTPSESYYFKFGVYMQHHDQSSCMESRWTNVTLYTKH
;
A
#
# COMPACT_ATOMS: atom_id res chain seq x y z
N MET A 1 -24.98 34.03 -56.43
CA MET A 1 -23.52 34.19 -56.30
C MET A 1 -23.24 35.03 -55.05
N ALA A 2 -22.37 34.51 -54.17
CA ALA A 2 -21.59 35.12 -53.06
C ALA A 2 -22.31 36.12 -52.11
N SER A 3 -22.60 35.80 -50.84
CA SER A 3 -21.76 35.61 -49.62
C SER A 3 -21.32 36.90 -48.91
N LEU A 4 -21.51 36.95 -47.57
CA LEU A 4 -20.69 37.59 -46.49
C LEU A 4 -21.56 37.58 -45.20
N THR A 5 -21.58 36.52 -44.37
CA THR A 5 -20.72 36.20 -43.19
C THR A 5 -20.86 37.10 -41.94
N GLY A 6 -21.53 36.56 -40.90
CA GLY A 6 -21.32 36.78 -39.44
C GLY A 6 -21.79 38.11 -38.82
N PRO A 7 -22.34 38.13 -37.58
CA PRO A 7 -21.54 37.72 -36.41
C PRO A 7 -22.26 36.93 -35.29
N TRP A 8 -21.60 35.86 -34.82
CA TRP A 8 -21.25 35.56 -33.43
C TRP A 8 -22.32 35.75 -32.34
N LEU A 9 -23.08 34.68 -32.06
CA LEU A 9 -23.78 34.53 -30.79
C LEU A 9 -22.84 33.82 -29.80
N VAL A 10 -22.45 34.54 -28.76
CA VAL A 10 -21.58 34.09 -27.67
C VAL A 10 -22.31 33.01 -26.85
N LEU A 11 -21.77 31.80 -26.81
CA LEU A 11 -22.20 30.76 -25.87
C LEU A 11 -21.72 31.14 -24.46
N LEU A 12 -22.64 31.53 -23.59
CA LEU A 12 -22.41 31.64 -22.15
C LEU A 12 -22.27 30.22 -21.56
N VAL A 13 -21.05 29.73 -21.44
CA VAL A 13 -20.74 28.54 -20.63
C VAL A 13 -20.80 28.98 -19.17
N ALA A 14 -21.88 28.61 -18.49
CA ALA A 14 -21.96 28.71 -17.04
C ALA A 14 -20.91 27.77 -16.43
N MET A 15 -19.78 28.32 -15.99
CA MET A 15 -18.85 27.64 -15.10
C MET A 15 -19.55 27.40 -13.77
N GLY A 16 -20.15 26.21 -13.63
CA GLY A 16 -20.56 25.70 -12.34
C GLY A 16 -19.32 25.51 -11.48
N CYS A 17 -19.10 26.41 -10.52
CA CYS A 17 -18.16 26.19 -9.43
C CYS A 17 -18.63 24.97 -8.64
N THR A 18 -18.08 23.80 -8.96
CA THR A 18 -18.12 22.65 -8.07
C THR A 18 -17.30 23.02 -6.84
N LEU A 19 -18.01 23.41 -5.77
CA LEU A 19 -17.45 23.49 -4.43
C LEU A 19 -17.03 22.07 -4.03
N LEU A 20 -15.79 21.70 -4.32
CA LEU A 20 -15.11 20.61 -3.63
C LEU A 20 -15.06 21.02 -2.16
N ALA A 21 -15.94 20.45 -1.35
CA ALA A 21 -15.83 20.53 0.09
C ALA A 21 -14.44 19.98 0.45
N ALA A 22 -13.51 20.87 0.76
CA ALA A 22 -12.24 20.51 1.35
C ALA A 22 -12.57 19.78 2.65
N ALA A 23 -12.37 18.45 2.65
CA ALA A 23 -12.48 17.65 3.85
C ALA A 23 -11.53 18.27 4.88
N ARG A 24 -12.10 18.84 5.94
CA ARG A 24 -11.33 19.28 7.11
C ARG A 24 -10.47 18.10 7.52
N SER A 25 -9.15 18.30 7.54
CA SER A 25 -8.19 17.37 8.14
C SER A 25 -8.54 17.26 9.61
N ASN A 26 -9.44 16.33 9.93
CA ASN A 26 -9.68 15.95 11.30
C ASN A 26 -8.54 15.01 11.64
N SER A 27 -7.59 15.48 12.45
CA SER A 27 -6.55 14.66 13.06
C SER A 27 -7.16 13.74 14.12
N GLY A 28 -8.13 12.91 13.69
CA GLY A 28 -8.73 11.88 14.51
C GLY A 28 -7.82 10.65 14.55
N ASN A 29 -7.98 9.84 15.58
CA ASN A 29 -7.36 8.51 15.61
C ASN A 29 -7.92 7.67 14.45
N PRO A 30 -7.12 7.25 13.45
CA PRO A 30 -7.61 6.45 12.31
C PRO A 30 -8.24 5.12 12.75
N SER A 31 -7.83 4.63 13.92
CA SER A 31 -8.30 3.39 14.54
C SER A 31 -9.53 3.60 15.45
N ALA A 32 -10.12 4.80 15.49
CA ALA A 32 -11.29 5.08 16.32
C ALA A 32 -12.49 4.21 15.91
N GLY A 33 -13.08 3.53 16.89
CA GLY A 33 -14.23 2.64 16.68
C GLY A 33 -13.89 1.28 16.07
N PHE A 34 -12.61 0.96 15.88
CA PHE A 34 -12.20 -0.39 15.51
C PHE A 34 -11.88 -1.25 16.73
N GLU A 35 -12.07 -2.56 16.56
CA GLU A 35 -11.60 -3.59 17.48
C GLU A 35 -10.24 -4.10 17.04
N LYS A 36 -9.31 -4.28 17.99
CA LYS A 36 -7.96 -4.79 17.70
C LYS A 36 -8.00 -6.30 17.51
N VAL A 37 -7.42 -6.78 16.42
CA VAL A 37 -7.23 -8.21 16.15
C VAL A 37 -6.02 -8.72 16.91
N VAL A 38 -6.16 -9.88 17.56
CA VAL A 38 -5.04 -10.56 18.23
C VAL A 38 -4.19 -11.24 17.16
N LEU A 39 -2.92 -10.84 17.05
CA LEU A 39 -1.94 -11.47 16.17
C LEU A 39 -0.96 -12.31 17.00
N ALA A 40 -0.82 -13.58 16.65
CA ALA A 40 0.21 -14.47 17.18
C ALA A 40 1.47 -14.41 16.32
N ASP A 41 2.63 -14.81 16.87
CA ASP A 41 3.89 -14.84 16.11
C ASP A 41 3.80 -15.71 14.84
N GLY A 42 3.03 -16.81 14.90
CA GLY A 42 2.78 -17.70 13.76
C GLY A 42 1.98 -17.09 12.61
N ASP A 43 1.31 -15.95 12.83
CA ASP A 43 0.51 -15.27 11.80
C ASP A 43 1.40 -14.53 10.80
N PHE A 44 2.65 -14.22 11.20
CA PHE A 44 3.61 -13.48 10.38
C PHE A 44 4.41 -14.42 9.46
N GLN A 45 3.76 -14.98 8.44
CA GLN A 45 4.44 -15.86 7.48
C GLN A 45 5.35 -15.05 6.55
N VAL A 46 6.66 -15.24 6.68
CA VAL A 46 7.65 -14.65 5.78
C VAL A 46 7.69 -15.39 4.44
N GLN A 47 7.72 -14.62 3.35
CA GLN A 47 8.03 -15.07 2.00
C GLN A 47 9.37 -14.44 1.62
N SER A 48 10.37 -15.25 1.29
CA SER A 48 11.70 -14.82 0.87
C SER A 48 12.12 -15.49 -0.44
N PRO A 49 13.13 -14.98 -1.17
CA PRO A 49 13.62 -15.61 -2.40
C PRO A 49 14.00 -17.08 -2.18
N TYR A 50 13.57 -17.98 -3.08
CA TYR A 50 13.75 -19.43 -2.87
C TYR A 50 15.22 -19.89 -2.94
N ASN A 51 16.10 -19.08 -3.52
CA ASN A 51 17.48 -19.46 -3.84
C ASN A 51 18.51 -19.00 -2.80
N VAL A 52 18.08 -18.34 -1.72
CA VAL A 52 18.96 -17.89 -0.62
C VAL A 52 18.28 -18.18 0.72
N PRO A 53 19.05 -18.38 1.81
CA PRO A 53 18.47 -18.54 3.14
C PRO A 53 17.64 -17.33 3.55
N GLU A 54 16.49 -17.56 4.19
CA GLU A 54 15.61 -16.50 4.71
C GLU A 54 16.38 -15.51 5.60
N SER A 55 17.31 -16.00 6.43
CA SER A 55 18.13 -15.16 7.32
C SER A 55 19.04 -14.16 6.62
N GLN A 56 19.25 -14.28 5.30
CA GLN A 56 19.96 -13.29 4.49
C GLN A 56 19.04 -12.20 3.92
N ARG A 57 17.73 -12.35 4.03
CA ARG A 57 16.71 -11.45 3.46
C ARG A 57 15.68 -10.98 4.49
N PHE A 58 15.66 -11.58 5.67
CA PHE A 58 14.77 -11.24 6.75
C PHE A 58 15.47 -11.38 8.10
N GLN A 59 15.16 -10.46 9.01
CA GLN A 59 15.55 -10.54 10.41
C GLN A 59 14.43 -10.03 11.30
N TYR A 60 14.14 -10.75 12.38
CA TYR A 60 13.37 -10.22 13.50
C TYR A 60 14.25 -10.09 14.73
N ARG A 61 14.49 -8.85 15.18
CA ARG A 61 15.35 -8.57 16.33
C ARG A 61 14.80 -7.39 17.11
N ASN A 62 14.68 -7.53 18.42
CA ASN A 62 14.25 -6.47 19.35
C ASN A 62 12.92 -5.79 18.92
N GLY A 63 11.95 -6.59 18.46
CA GLY A 63 10.64 -6.07 18.03
C GLY A 63 10.62 -5.42 16.64
N VAL A 64 11.73 -5.44 15.89
CA VAL A 64 11.83 -4.89 14.54
C VAL A 64 12.02 -6.02 13.53
N ARG A 65 11.13 -6.06 12.52
CA ARG A 65 11.25 -6.90 11.34
C ARG A 65 11.97 -6.11 10.25
N THR A 66 13.11 -6.58 9.78
CA THR A 66 13.86 -5.97 8.69
C THR A 66 13.86 -6.90 7.49
N PHE A 67 13.59 -6.33 6.31
CA PHE A 67 13.44 -7.05 5.06
C PHE A 67 14.41 -6.48 4.04
N TRP A 68 15.09 -7.35 3.30
CA TRP A 68 15.96 -6.99 2.20
C TRP A 68 15.58 -7.74 0.95
N VAL A 69 15.64 -7.06 -0.18
CA VAL A 69 15.62 -7.66 -1.50
C VAL A 69 16.78 -7.07 -2.30
N HIS A 70 17.60 -7.93 -2.89
CA HIS A 70 18.60 -7.51 -3.86
C HIS A 70 18.04 -7.66 -5.27
N ARG A 71 18.45 -6.76 -6.18
CA ARG A 71 17.96 -6.74 -7.58
C ARG A 71 18.04 -8.11 -8.28
N ASN A 72 19.05 -8.91 -7.97
CA ASN A 72 19.32 -10.20 -8.62
C ASN A 72 18.73 -11.40 -7.87
N ASP A 73 17.96 -11.18 -6.81
CA ASP A 73 17.25 -12.25 -6.11
C ASP A 73 16.26 -12.94 -7.05
N LYS A 74 15.83 -14.14 -6.67
CA LYS A 74 14.79 -14.88 -7.38
C LYS A 74 13.42 -14.66 -6.73
N PRO A 75 12.32 -15.04 -7.41
CA PRO A 75 11.00 -15.02 -6.80
C PRO A 75 10.98 -15.85 -5.50
N PHE A 76 9.90 -15.74 -4.72
CA PHE A 76 9.77 -16.52 -3.49
C PHE A 76 9.42 -17.99 -3.71
N ASN A 77 9.03 -18.37 -4.94
CA ASN A 77 8.78 -19.74 -5.35
C ASN A 77 9.16 -19.93 -6.83
N THR A 78 9.19 -21.18 -7.28
CA THR A 78 9.48 -21.53 -8.68
C THR A 78 8.22 -21.69 -9.55
N ALA A 79 7.03 -21.61 -8.94
CA ALA A 79 5.76 -21.84 -9.63
C ALA A 79 5.24 -20.58 -10.33
N THR A 80 5.64 -19.39 -9.88
CA THR A 80 5.16 -18.10 -10.39
C THR A 80 6.31 -17.25 -10.92
N HIS A 81 6.04 -16.44 -11.94
CA HIS A 81 7.01 -15.50 -12.52
C HIS A 81 6.96 -14.11 -11.85
N THR A 82 6.68 -14.07 -10.54
CA THR A 82 6.61 -12.80 -9.80
C THR A 82 7.99 -12.23 -9.52
N ASN A 83 8.09 -10.93 -9.25
CA ASN A 83 9.38 -10.35 -8.84
C ASN A 83 9.83 -10.88 -7.45
N PRO A 84 11.12 -10.73 -7.09
CA PRO A 84 11.63 -11.07 -5.77
C PRO A 84 10.97 -10.28 -4.64
N ARG A 85 10.80 -10.93 -3.48
CA ARG A 85 10.26 -10.31 -2.27
C ARG A 85 10.91 -10.89 -1.02
N SER A 86 10.99 -10.06 0.00
CA SER A 86 11.12 -10.46 1.40
C SER A 86 10.00 -9.75 2.14
N GLU A 87 8.91 -10.46 2.44
CA GLU A 87 7.66 -9.84 2.89
C GLU A 87 6.87 -10.78 3.79
N VAL A 88 6.15 -10.25 4.77
CA VAL A 88 5.17 -11.01 5.54
C VAL A 88 3.84 -11.05 4.79
N LYS A 89 3.24 -12.24 4.68
CA LYS A 89 1.80 -12.44 4.51
C LYS A 89 1.18 -12.68 5.90
N LEU A 90 0.24 -11.84 6.32
CA LEU A 90 -0.50 -12.05 7.56
C LEU A 90 -1.54 -13.16 7.35
N ARG A 91 -1.29 -14.35 7.91
CA ARG A 91 -2.17 -15.53 7.75
C ARG A 91 -3.22 -15.60 8.84
N GLY A 92 -4.33 -16.27 8.54
CA GLY A 92 -5.41 -16.52 9.51
C GLY A 92 -6.36 -15.34 9.69
N HIS A 93 -6.11 -14.24 8.97
CA HIS A 93 -6.86 -12.97 9.04
C HIS A 93 -7.31 -12.51 7.66
N ASP A 94 -7.51 -13.46 6.73
CA ASP A 94 -8.13 -13.21 5.44
C ASP A 94 -9.59 -12.80 5.66
N TYR A 95 -10.08 -11.83 4.90
CA TYR A 95 -11.38 -11.20 5.14
C TYR A 95 -12.17 -10.95 3.87
N SER A 96 -13.50 -11.04 3.95
CA SER A 96 -14.43 -10.87 2.83
C SER A 96 -15.55 -9.85 3.12
N SER A 97 -15.54 -9.24 4.30
CA SER A 97 -16.56 -8.28 4.74
C SER A 97 -16.03 -7.37 5.85
N GLY A 98 -16.86 -6.39 6.23
CA GLY A 98 -16.51 -5.37 7.23
C GLY A 98 -15.53 -4.34 6.70
N VAL A 99 -14.89 -3.64 7.63
CA VAL A 99 -13.82 -2.70 7.33
C VAL A 99 -12.60 -3.09 8.14
N TRP A 100 -11.49 -3.29 7.43
CA TRP A 100 -10.25 -3.77 8.01
C TRP A 100 -9.18 -2.69 7.92
N GLN A 101 -8.33 -2.64 8.93
CA GLN A 101 -7.23 -1.70 8.97
C GLN A 101 -5.93 -2.41 9.35
N PHE A 102 -4.90 -2.19 8.54
CA PHE A 102 -3.51 -2.42 8.92
C PHE A 102 -2.97 -1.18 9.64
N GLU A 103 -2.27 -1.37 10.76
CA GLU A 103 -1.45 -0.35 11.41
C GLU A 103 -0.03 -0.88 11.62
N GLY A 104 0.98 -0.04 11.40
CA GLY A 104 2.36 -0.36 11.76
C GLY A 104 3.27 0.86 11.66
N TYR A 105 4.42 0.79 12.31
CA TYR A 105 5.47 1.80 12.15
C TYR A 105 6.46 1.28 11.12
N GLY A 106 6.54 1.96 9.98
CA GLY A 106 7.45 1.65 8.89
C GLY A 106 8.68 2.56 8.92
N TYR A 107 9.81 2.05 8.45
CA TYR A 107 11.03 2.82 8.19
C TYR A 107 11.62 2.32 6.88
N VAL A 108 11.94 3.24 5.97
CA VAL A 108 12.58 2.94 4.69
C VAL A 108 13.93 3.66 4.66
N PRO A 109 15.06 2.95 4.59
CA PRO A 109 16.35 3.59 4.43
C PRO A 109 16.44 4.31 3.08
N GLU A 110 17.10 5.46 3.08
CA GLU A 110 17.49 6.16 1.85
C GLU A 110 18.25 5.23 0.90
N GLY A 111 18.00 5.41 -0.39
CA GLY A 111 18.52 4.54 -1.43
C GLY A 111 17.62 3.33 -1.73
N THR A 112 16.49 3.14 -1.04
CA THR A 112 15.47 2.14 -1.42
C THR A 112 14.50 2.71 -2.45
N SER A 113 14.56 2.25 -3.70
CA SER A 113 13.62 2.63 -4.77
C SER A 113 13.16 1.39 -5.54
N GLY A 114 12.00 1.47 -6.20
CA GLY A 114 11.42 0.37 -6.98
C GLY A 114 10.92 -0.77 -6.11
N ALA A 115 10.34 -0.46 -4.95
CA ALA A 115 9.84 -1.44 -4.00
C ALA A 115 8.41 -1.12 -3.55
N SER A 116 7.57 -2.14 -3.39
CA SER A 116 6.33 -2.05 -2.63
C SER A 116 6.61 -2.45 -1.18
N VAL A 117 6.13 -1.63 -0.23
CA VAL A 117 6.38 -1.84 1.20
C VAL A 117 5.18 -2.34 1.99
N MET A 118 3.98 -2.22 1.43
CA MET A 118 2.71 -2.66 2.02
C MET A 118 1.68 -2.92 0.92
N GLN A 119 0.88 -3.96 1.08
CA GLN A 119 -0.11 -4.38 0.10
C GLN A 119 -1.42 -4.84 0.74
N ILE A 120 -2.50 -4.71 -0.01
CA ILE A 120 -3.73 -5.48 0.17
C ILE A 120 -3.89 -6.36 -1.07
N HIS A 121 -3.80 -7.66 -0.86
CA HIS A 121 -3.86 -8.67 -1.89
C HIS A 121 -5.23 -9.34 -1.88
N ASN A 122 -5.70 -9.74 -3.05
CA ASN A 122 -6.91 -10.53 -3.25
C ASN A 122 -6.61 -12.02 -3.07
N GLN A 123 -7.65 -12.86 -3.03
CA GLN A 123 -7.49 -14.30 -3.02
C GLN A 123 -6.66 -14.80 -4.21
N GLU A 124 -6.02 -15.95 -4.02
CA GLU A 124 -5.29 -16.61 -5.10
C GLU A 124 -6.25 -16.98 -6.24
N GLY A 125 -5.84 -16.71 -7.49
CA GLY A 125 -6.67 -16.93 -8.67
C GLY A 125 -7.68 -15.81 -9.00
N ALA A 126 -7.74 -14.74 -8.20
CA ALA A 126 -8.56 -13.58 -8.53
C ALA A 126 -8.14 -12.91 -9.86
N ALA A 127 -9.10 -12.26 -10.54
CA ALA A 127 -8.87 -11.55 -11.81
C ALA A 127 -7.80 -10.44 -11.72
N HIS A 128 -7.65 -9.85 -10.53
CA HIS A 128 -6.59 -8.90 -10.19
C HIS A 128 -5.95 -9.34 -8.88
N SER A 129 -4.63 -9.25 -8.77
CA SER A 129 -3.92 -9.76 -7.60
C SER A 129 -4.02 -8.84 -6.38
N THR A 130 -4.08 -7.53 -6.56
CA THR A 130 -4.07 -6.56 -5.44
C THR A 130 -5.12 -5.48 -5.67
N VAL A 131 -5.61 -4.90 -4.56
CA VAL A 131 -6.40 -3.65 -4.58
C VAL A 131 -5.56 -2.44 -4.15
N LEU A 132 -4.43 -2.67 -3.49
CA LEU A 132 -3.50 -1.64 -3.08
C LEU A 132 -2.07 -2.19 -3.00
N MET A 133 -1.13 -1.40 -3.51
CA MET A 133 0.30 -1.53 -3.25
C MET A 133 0.86 -0.13 -2.97
N LEU A 134 1.64 0.02 -1.90
CA LEU A 134 2.35 1.26 -1.59
C LEU A 134 3.78 1.15 -2.08
N HIS A 135 4.04 1.73 -3.24
CA HIS A 135 5.37 1.74 -3.85
C HIS A 135 6.20 2.88 -3.26
N VAL A 136 7.51 2.69 -3.24
CA VAL A 136 8.50 3.72 -2.91
C VAL A 136 9.39 3.91 -4.13
N TYR A 137 9.42 5.13 -4.62
CA TYR A 137 10.31 5.57 -5.69
C TYR A 137 10.94 6.89 -5.29
N ASP A 138 12.27 6.88 -5.16
CA ASP A 138 13.08 8.06 -4.83
C ASP A 138 12.52 8.89 -3.65
N GLY A 139 12.31 8.23 -2.51
CA GLY A 139 11.88 8.87 -1.26
C GLY A 139 10.40 9.15 -1.17
N VAL A 140 9.63 8.87 -2.22
CA VAL A 140 8.20 9.15 -2.28
C VAL A 140 7.39 7.86 -2.26
N MET A 141 6.46 7.76 -1.31
CA MET A 141 5.44 6.73 -1.26
C MET A 141 4.31 7.04 -2.25
N ARG A 142 3.89 6.05 -3.03
CA ARG A 142 2.87 6.17 -4.08
C ARG A 142 1.87 5.02 -4.04
N PHE A 143 0.64 5.29 -4.49
CA PHE A 143 -0.34 4.26 -4.78
C PHE A 143 0.02 3.62 -6.14
N TYR A 144 0.52 2.38 -6.11
CA TYR A 144 1.22 1.77 -7.24
C TYR A 144 2.25 2.74 -7.83
N SER A 145 2.33 2.87 -9.15
CA SER A 145 3.16 3.88 -9.83
C SER A 145 2.41 5.20 -10.11
N GLY A 146 1.26 5.40 -9.46
CA GLY A 146 0.35 6.52 -9.71
C GLY A 146 0.50 7.64 -8.69
N ALA A 147 -0.61 7.99 -8.04
CA ALA A 147 -0.72 9.13 -7.15
C ALA A 147 0.30 9.08 -6.00
N GLU A 148 0.87 10.24 -5.70
CA GLU A 148 1.68 10.43 -4.51
C GLU A 148 0.84 10.32 -3.24
N VAL A 149 1.36 9.58 -2.26
CA VAL A 149 0.75 9.38 -0.94
C VAL A 149 1.52 10.18 0.10
N GLU A 150 2.84 10.04 0.14
CA GLU A 150 3.68 10.78 1.09
C GLU A 150 5.10 10.96 0.55
N PRO A 151 5.61 12.20 0.45
CA PRO A 151 7.01 12.45 0.13
C PRO A 151 7.91 12.28 1.35
N ASP A 152 9.23 12.27 1.13
CA ASP A 152 10.26 12.33 2.17
C ASP A 152 10.09 11.27 3.27
N ILE A 153 9.84 10.02 2.88
CA ILE A 153 9.64 8.90 3.83
C ILE A 153 10.94 8.27 4.32
N TYR A 154 12.08 8.66 3.74
CA TYR A 154 13.36 8.05 4.06
C TYR A 154 13.87 8.39 5.45
N ASN A 155 14.61 7.44 6.01
CA ASN A 155 15.40 7.59 7.22
C ASN A 155 14.60 8.08 8.45
N ARG A 156 13.29 7.83 8.46
CA ARG A 156 12.40 8.14 9.57
C ARG A 156 11.42 6.99 9.80
N TRP A 157 10.99 6.85 11.05
CA TRP A 157 9.82 6.05 11.35
C TRP A 157 8.56 6.86 11.01
N PHE A 158 7.60 6.20 10.37
CA PHE A 158 6.28 6.76 10.10
C PHE A 158 5.20 5.79 10.57
N ARG A 159 4.13 6.29 11.16
CA ARG A 159 2.96 5.47 11.45
C ARG A 159 2.10 5.36 10.20
N LEU A 160 1.95 4.16 9.67
CA LEU A 160 1.07 3.87 8.55
C LEU A 160 -0.23 3.25 9.05
N ASN A 161 -1.36 3.79 8.61
CA ASN A 161 -2.65 3.12 8.69
C ASN A 161 -3.20 2.95 7.27
N VAL A 162 -3.61 1.74 6.90
CA VAL A 162 -4.32 1.47 5.63
C VAL A 162 -5.64 0.81 5.95
N VAL A 163 -6.72 1.47 5.57
CA VAL A 163 -8.10 1.04 5.81
C VAL A 163 -8.69 0.55 4.49
N HIS A 164 -9.35 -0.60 4.52
CA HIS A 164 -10.11 -1.15 3.41
C HIS A 164 -11.56 -1.39 3.85
N ASP A 165 -12.49 -0.65 3.25
CA ASP A 165 -13.92 -0.86 3.41
C ASP A 165 -14.40 -1.76 2.28
N VAL A 166 -14.73 -3.01 2.62
CA VAL A 166 -15.09 -4.03 1.63
C VAL A 166 -16.41 -3.68 0.96
N ARG A 167 -17.41 -3.24 1.74
CA ARG A 167 -18.75 -2.93 1.22
C ARG A 167 -18.74 -1.70 0.33
N ALA A 168 -18.01 -0.66 0.72
CA ALA A 168 -17.85 0.53 -0.09
C ALA A 168 -16.86 0.33 -1.25
N SER A 169 -16.06 -0.75 -1.21
CA SER A 169 -15.00 -1.04 -2.15
C SER A 169 -14.02 0.14 -2.27
N THR A 170 -13.54 0.60 -1.11
CA THR A 170 -12.61 1.75 -1.01
C THR A 170 -11.44 1.45 -0.10
N VAL A 171 -10.28 2.02 -0.45
CA VAL A 171 -9.11 2.05 0.42
C VAL A 171 -8.79 3.49 0.82
N ALA A 172 -8.28 3.67 2.03
CA ALA A 172 -7.77 4.94 2.54
C ALA A 172 -6.43 4.73 3.23
N VAL A 173 -5.50 5.65 3.03
CA VAL A 173 -4.14 5.62 3.58
C VAL A 173 -3.90 6.85 4.43
N TYR A 174 -3.39 6.61 5.64
CA TYR A 174 -3.00 7.64 6.58
C TYR A 174 -1.54 7.47 6.93
N VAL A 175 -0.81 8.58 6.97
CA VAL A 175 0.57 8.62 7.46
C VAL A 175 0.64 9.61 8.60
N ASP A 176 1.22 9.18 9.72
CA ASP A 176 1.37 9.97 10.96
C ASP A 176 0.02 10.56 11.44
N GLY A 177 -1.04 9.76 11.31
CA GLY A 177 -2.41 10.11 11.71
C GLY A 177 -3.14 11.08 10.77
N LYS A 178 -2.53 11.48 9.65
CA LYS A 178 -3.15 12.36 8.65
C LYS A 178 -3.62 11.56 7.45
N HIS A 179 -4.83 11.81 6.98
CA HIS A 179 -5.32 11.24 5.72
C HIS A 179 -4.44 11.75 4.55
N LYS A 180 -3.95 10.82 3.73
CA LYS A 180 -3.05 11.12 2.61
C LYS A 180 -3.65 10.75 1.27
N PHE A 181 -4.35 9.63 1.21
CA PHE A 181 -4.88 9.10 -0.05
C PHE A 181 -6.13 8.27 0.19
N GLY A 182 -7.05 8.27 -0.79
CA GLY A 182 -8.19 7.37 -0.80
C GLY A 182 -8.75 7.20 -2.21
N THR A 183 -9.22 5.99 -2.53
CA THR A 183 -9.79 5.67 -3.84
C THR A 183 -10.75 4.50 -3.76
N SER A 184 -11.63 4.38 -4.75
CA SER A 184 -12.36 3.14 -5.01
C SER A 184 -11.44 2.08 -5.60
N VAL A 185 -11.75 0.81 -5.33
CA VAL A 185 -11.01 -0.36 -5.80
C VAL A 185 -11.94 -1.39 -6.42
N THR A 186 -11.42 -2.21 -7.33
CA THR A 186 -12.18 -3.32 -7.90
C THR A 186 -12.45 -4.37 -6.81
N PRO A 187 -13.72 -4.75 -6.56
CA PRO A 187 -14.03 -5.75 -5.55
C PRO A 187 -13.46 -7.13 -5.89
N SER A 188 -13.28 -7.94 -4.85
CA SER A 188 -12.85 -9.33 -4.91
C SER A 188 -13.55 -10.12 -3.79
N GLU A 189 -13.35 -11.44 -3.76
CA GLU A 189 -14.08 -12.32 -2.84
C GLU A 189 -13.46 -12.32 -1.45
N SER A 190 -12.13 -12.26 -1.37
CA SER A 190 -11.44 -12.09 -0.10
C SER A 190 -10.10 -11.39 -0.27
N TYR A 191 -9.60 -10.89 0.87
CA TYR A 191 -8.44 -10.01 0.93
C TYR A 191 -7.52 -10.42 2.08
N TYR A 192 -6.25 -10.06 1.98
CA TYR A 192 -5.29 -10.18 3.07
C TYR A 192 -4.19 -9.12 2.96
N PHE A 193 -3.58 -8.82 4.11
CA PHE A 193 -2.51 -7.82 4.19
C PHE A 193 -1.13 -8.45 4.00
N LYS A 194 -0.24 -7.68 3.36
CA LYS A 194 1.19 -7.98 3.30
C LYS A 194 2.02 -6.73 3.58
N PHE A 195 3.21 -6.91 4.14
CA PHE A 195 4.15 -5.81 4.39
C PHE A 195 5.60 -6.30 4.44
N GLY A 196 6.54 -5.46 3.98
CA GLY A 196 7.96 -5.82 3.85
C GLY A 196 8.57 -5.15 2.62
N VAL A 197 9.22 -5.91 1.74
CA VAL A 197 9.78 -5.42 0.47
C VAL A 197 9.39 -6.37 -0.65
N TYR A 198 8.68 -5.86 -1.65
CA TYR A 198 8.43 -6.54 -2.91
C TYR A 198 8.94 -5.71 -4.09
N MET A 199 9.91 -6.22 -4.84
CA MET A 199 10.54 -5.51 -5.96
C MET A 199 9.52 -5.22 -7.07
N GLN A 200 9.51 -3.97 -7.55
CA GLN A 200 8.67 -3.48 -8.64
C GLN A 200 9.46 -3.37 -9.95
N HIS A 201 8.79 -3.04 -11.05
CA HIS A 201 9.36 -3.22 -12.39
C HIS A 201 10.34 -2.13 -12.84
N HIS A 202 10.35 -0.96 -12.20
CA HIS A 202 11.15 0.19 -12.60
C HIS A 202 11.93 0.75 -11.41
N ASP A 203 13.01 1.49 -11.71
CA ASP A 203 13.78 2.28 -10.74
C ASP A 203 14.20 1.52 -9.48
N GLN A 204 14.43 0.21 -9.61
CA GLN A 204 14.84 -0.65 -8.52
C GLN A 204 16.23 -0.23 -8.04
N SER A 205 16.46 -0.27 -6.74
CA SER A 205 17.79 -0.14 -6.17
C SER A 205 18.57 -1.46 -6.20
N SER A 206 19.88 -1.41 -5.97
CA SER A 206 20.71 -2.63 -5.83
C SER A 206 20.28 -3.46 -4.61
N CYS A 207 19.90 -2.78 -3.54
CA CYS A 207 19.27 -3.33 -2.35
C CYS A 207 18.06 -2.46 -2.00
N MET A 208 16.92 -3.10 -1.76
CA MET A 208 15.69 -2.48 -1.29
C MET A 208 15.43 -2.98 0.12
N GLU A 209 15.19 -2.05 1.04
CA GLU A 209 15.02 -2.38 2.46
C GLU A 209 13.78 -1.71 3.03
N SER A 210 13.08 -2.41 3.91
CA SER A 210 12.11 -1.80 4.82
C SER A 210 12.19 -2.43 6.19
N ARG A 211 11.82 -1.66 7.21
CA ARG A 211 11.76 -2.09 8.60
C ARG A 211 10.38 -1.81 9.16
N TRP A 212 9.89 -2.72 9.99
CA TRP A 212 8.55 -2.64 10.55
C TRP A 212 8.54 -3.03 12.02
N THR A 213 7.83 -2.24 12.84
CA THR A 213 7.58 -2.54 14.25
C THR A 213 6.14 -2.23 14.62
N ASN A 214 5.66 -2.83 15.71
CA ASN A 214 4.32 -2.65 16.25
C ASN A 214 3.21 -2.82 15.20
N VAL A 215 3.33 -3.84 14.34
CA VAL A 215 2.32 -4.17 13.34
C VAL A 215 1.11 -4.82 14.00
N THR A 216 -0.07 -4.35 13.67
CA THR A 216 -1.35 -4.88 14.16
C THR A 216 -2.45 -4.73 13.11
N LEU A 217 -3.51 -5.52 13.25
CA LEU A 217 -4.73 -5.40 12.46
C LEU A 217 -5.88 -4.95 13.36
N TYR A 218 -6.82 -4.25 12.75
CA TYR A 218 -8.06 -3.84 13.37
C TYR A 218 -9.24 -4.15 12.44
N THR A 219 -10.42 -4.38 13.00
CA THR A 219 -11.64 -4.60 12.21
C THR A 219 -12.86 -3.91 12.84
N LYS A 220 -13.86 -3.65 12.01
CA LYS A 220 -15.23 -3.29 12.40
C LYS A 220 -16.21 -4.00 11.49
N HIS A 221 -17.31 -4.45 12.05
CA HIS A 221 -18.36 -5.21 11.36
C HIS A 221 -19.56 -4.33 11.00
#